data_AF-A0A963QR57-F1
#
_entry.id   AF-A0A963QR57-F1
#
_cell.length_a   1.000
_cell.length_b   1.000
_cell.length_c   1.000
_cell.angle_alpha   90.00
_cell.angle_beta   90.00
_cell.angle_gamma   90.00
#
_symmetry.space_group_name_H-M   'P 1'
#
loop_
_entity.id
_entity.type
_entity.pdbx_description
1 polymer ?
#
loop_
_entity_poly.entity_id
_entity_poly.type
_entity_poly.pdbx_seq_one_letter_code
_entity_poly.pdbx_strand_id
1 'polypeptide(L)'
;MDFKSGDGAAMGPDAELDMEAGDTGASADTAPETSAKKPAREPVMAMNSDDRGSDDLVSSMAVDAMAAAARATAEADSKASSSKSVNARRFDIQTDSSRDARLTAFGKETLIDRYLLPGETFQDLFARVADAYADDAGHAQRLYDYISNLWFMPATPVLSNGGTGRGLPISCYLNSVDDSLEGIVGTWNENVWLASRGGGIGTYWGHVRGIGEPVGLNGKTSGIIPFVRVMDSLTLAISQGSLRRGSAACYLDISHPEIEEFLEIRKPSGDFNRKALNLHHGVLLTDAFMEAVRDGAEFELKSPKDGSVR
;
A
#
# COMPACT_ATOMS: atom_id res chain seq x y z
N MET A 1 12.61 32.32 -22.70
CA MET A 1 12.26 31.34 -23.74
C MET A 1 10.80 31.00 -23.49
N ASP A 2 9.91 31.70 -24.20
CA ASP A 2 8.46 31.53 -24.10
C ASP A 2 8.01 30.52 -25.15
N PHE A 3 7.26 29.50 -24.73
CA PHE A 3 6.58 28.59 -25.65
C PHE A 3 5.10 28.98 -25.75
N LYS A 4 4.72 29.38 -26.97
CA LYS A 4 3.35 29.67 -27.38
C LYS A 4 2.54 28.37 -27.50
N SER A 5 1.37 28.39 -26.89
CA SER A 5 0.23 27.52 -27.18
C SER A 5 -0.31 27.80 -28.59
N GLY A 6 -0.50 26.75 -29.39
CA GLY A 6 -1.21 26.79 -30.66
C GLY A 6 -2.35 25.79 -30.63
N ASP A 7 -3.54 26.27 -30.25
CA ASP A 7 -4.81 25.62 -30.54
C ASP A 7 -5.48 26.37 -31.69
N GLY A 8 -6.02 25.61 -32.64
CA GLY A 8 -6.81 26.10 -33.77
C GLY A 8 -7.60 24.95 -34.40
N ALA A 9 -8.92 25.02 -34.23
CA ALA A 9 -9.98 24.14 -34.74
C ALA A 9 -10.00 24.08 -36.30
N ALA A 10 -10.79 23.29 -37.04
CA ALA A 10 -12.07 22.61 -36.82
C ALA A 10 -12.31 21.60 -37.99
N MET A 11 -13.43 20.87 -37.92
CA MET A 11 -14.32 20.33 -38.99
C MET A 11 -14.62 18.82 -38.81
N GLY A 12 -15.87 18.47 -38.45
CA GLY A 12 -16.45 17.11 -38.55
C GLY A 12 -17.35 17.01 -39.80
N PRO A 13 -18.39 16.14 -39.81
CA PRO A 13 -18.53 14.75 -39.38
C PRO A 13 -18.83 13.81 -40.60
N ASP A 14 -19.02 12.51 -40.36
CA ASP A 14 -19.90 11.55 -41.09
C ASP A 14 -19.29 10.13 -41.18
N ALA A 15 -20.00 9.14 -40.64
CA ALA A 15 -20.23 7.81 -41.22
C ALA A 15 -20.86 6.86 -40.18
N GLU A 16 -22.19 6.69 -40.27
CA GLU A 16 -22.91 5.50 -39.80
C GLU A 16 -22.54 4.30 -40.68
N LEU A 17 -22.56 3.08 -40.13
CA LEU A 17 -22.79 1.84 -40.89
C LEU A 17 -23.40 0.76 -39.99
N ASP A 18 -24.63 0.38 -40.37
CA ASP A 18 -25.47 -0.69 -39.88
C ASP A 18 -24.86 -2.10 -40.07
N MET A 19 -25.29 -3.07 -39.25
CA MET A 19 -25.20 -4.49 -39.57
C MET A 19 -26.59 -5.14 -39.52
N GLU A 20 -27.03 -5.61 -40.69
CA GLU A 20 -28.25 -6.38 -40.91
C GLU A 20 -28.14 -7.85 -40.46
N ALA A 21 -29.31 -8.39 -40.14
CA ALA A 21 -29.59 -9.79 -39.85
C ALA A 21 -29.71 -10.65 -41.12
N GLY A 22 -29.33 -11.93 -41.01
CA GLY A 22 -29.57 -12.95 -42.03
C GLY A 22 -30.20 -14.20 -41.42
N ASP A 23 -31.48 -14.40 -41.75
CA ASP A 23 -32.33 -15.56 -41.48
C ASP A 23 -32.03 -16.71 -42.48
N THR A 24 -32.06 -17.97 -42.01
CA THR A 24 -32.35 -19.14 -42.86
C THR A 24 -33.12 -20.22 -42.08
N GLY A 25 -34.45 -20.21 -42.21
CA GLY A 25 -35.21 -21.23 -42.98
C GLY A 25 -35.11 -22.71 -42.58
N ALA A 26 -36.23 -23.24 -42.08
CA ALA A 26 -36.50 -24.63 -41.68
C ALA A 26 -36.68 -25.64 -42.84
N SER A 27 -36.56 -26.95 -42.54
CA SER A 27 -37.49 -27.99 -43.04
C SER A 27 -37.43 -29.27 -42.17
N ALA A 28 -38.57 -29.96 -42.11
CA ALA A 28 -38.88 -31.12 -41.25
C ALA A 28 -38.92 -32.42 -42.07
N ASP A 29 -38.72 -33.59 -41.42
CA ASP A 29 -39.51 -34.81 -41.72
C ASP A 29 -39.36 -35.99 -40.71
N THR A 30 -40.51 -36.40 -40.19
CA THR A 30 -41.10 -37.74 -39.89
C THR A 30 -40.31 -39.00 -39.36
N ALA A 31 -40.60 -39.37 -38.09
CA ALA A 31 -41.09 -40.66 -37.48
C ALA A 31 -40.45 -42.07 -37.76
N PRO A 32 -40.79 -43.15 -37.00
CA PRO A 32 -40.83 -43.38 -35.53
C PRO A 32 -40.19 -44.75 -35.10
N GLU A 33 -39.94 -45.00 -33.81
CA GLU A 33 -39.90 -46.38 -33.28
C GLU A 33 -40.15 -46.48 -31.76
N THR A 34 -40.80 -47.58 -31.35
CA THR A 34 -41.50 -47.83 -30.08
C THR A 34 -40.70 -48.70 -29.09
N SER A 35 -40.83 -48.51 -27.76
CA SER A 35 -41.42 -49.53 -26.85
C SER A 35 -41.37 -49.20 -25.35
N ALA A 36 -42.45 -49.64 -24.67
CA ALA A 36 -42.57 -50.18 -23.30
C ALA A 36 -42.49 -49.29 -22.03
N LYS A 37 -43.63 -49.27 -21.30
CA LYS A 37 -43.95 -48.64 -20.00
C LYS A 37 -43.39 -49.38 -18.77
N LYS A 38 -43.10 -48.61 -17.70
CA LYS A 38 -43.37 -48.95 -16.27
C LYS A 38 -43.70 -47.66 -15.48
N PRO A 39 -44.59 -47.66 -14.47
CA PRO A 39 -45.16 -46.43 -13.92
C PRO A 39 -44.28 -45.80 -12.83
N ALA A 40 -44.07 -44.49 -12.92
CA ALA A 40 -43.35 -43.68 -11.92
C ALA A 40 -44.32 -43.14 -10.86
N ARG A 41 -43.88 -43.12 -9.60
CA ARG A 41 -44.52 -42.39 -8.49
C ARG A 41 -44.42 -40.89 -8.77
N GLU A 42 -45.53 -40.16 -8.63
CA GLU A 42 -45.53 -38.68 -8.67
C GLU A 42 -44.77 -38.13 -7.46
N PRO A 43 -43.75 -37.26 -7.65
CA PRO A 43 -43.22 -36.46 -6.56
C PRO A 43 -44.15 -35.27 -6.30
N VAL A 44 -44.54 -35.13 -5.04
CA VAL A 44 -45.24 -33.97 -4.52
C VAL A 44 -44.25 -32.81 -4.50
N MET A 45 -44.55 -31.77 -5.28
CA MET A 45 -43.77 -30.54 -5.56
C MET A 45 -42.73 -30.64 -6.68
N ALA A 46 -42.97 -29.85 -7.75
CA ALA A 46 -41.99 -29.59 -8.79
C ALA A 46 -40.95 -28.59 -8.26
N MET A 47 -39.70 -29.01 -8.14
CA MET A 47 -38.58 -28.08 -8.04
C MET A 47 -38.40 -27.42 -9.40
N ASN A 48 -38.64 -26.11 -9.47
CA ASN A 48 -38.28 -25.33 -10.64
C ASN A 48 -36.77 -25.14 -10.61
N SER A 49 -36.05 -25.43 -11.70
CA SER A 49 -34.58 -25.32 -11.77
C SER A 49 -34.07 -23.86 -11.84
N ASP A 50 -34.93 -22.90 -11.48
CA ASP A 50 -34.65 -21.46 -11.41
C ASP A 50 -35.02 -20.92 -10.01
N ASP A 51 -34.70 -21.65 -8.93
CA ASP A 51 -34.73 -21.09 -7.58
C ASP A 51 -33.55 -20.13 -7.40
N ARG A 52 -33.69 -18.92 -7.95
CA ARG A 52 -32.75 -17.81 -7.79
C ARG A 52 -32.94 -17.05 -6.48
N GLY A 53 -33.93 -17.43 -5.67
CA GLY A 53 -34.29 -16.70 -4.46
C GLY A 53 -33.11 -16.58 -3.48
N SER A 54 -32.29 -17.63 -3.36
CA SER A 54 -31.12 -17.64 -2.50
C SER A 54 -29.98 -16.78 -3.06
N ASP A 55 -29.71 -16.88 -4.37
CA ASP A 55 -28.60 -16.18 -5.03
C ASP A 55 -28.89 -14.68 -5.20
N ASP A 56 -30.14 -14.31 -5.45
CA ASP A 56 -30.60 -12.92 -5.51
C ASP A 56 -30.62 -12.27 -4.11
N LEU A 57 -30.95 -13.05 -3.06
CA LEU A 57 -30.83 -12.60 -1.67
C LEU A 57 -29.36 -12.41 -1.25
N VAL A 58 -28.47 -13.33 -1.63
CA VAL A 58 -27.03 -13.20 -1.34
C VAL A 58 -26.44 -12.01 -2.11
N SER A 59 -26.84 -11.81 -3.36
CA SER A 59 -26.38 -10.68 -4.19
C SER A 59 -26.88 -9.34 -3.64
N SER A 60 -28.15 -9.25 -3.23
CA SER A 60 -28.69 -8.03 -2.62
C SER A 60 -28.07 -7.74 -1.26
N MET A 61 -27.86 -8.75 -0.41
CA MET A 61 -27.14 -8.59 0.85
C MET A 61 -25.68 -8.16 0.66
N ALA A 62 -25.01 -8.66 -0.39
CA ALA A 62 -23.66 -8.24 -0.74
C ALA A 62 -23.62 -6.78 -1.24
N VAL A 63 -24.60 -6.37 -2.05
CA VAL A 63 -24.76 -4.99 -2.53
C VAL A 63 -25.06 -4.05 -1.36
N ASP A 64 -25.94 -4.44 -0.44
CA ASP A 64 -26.29 -3.65 0.74
C ASP A 64 -25.12 -3.55 1.73
N ALA A 65 -24.36 -4.63 1.91
CA ALA A 65 -23.14 -4.62 2.72
C ALA A 65 -22.06 -3.72 2.11
N MET A 66 -21.91 -3.74 0.78
CA MET A 66 -20.97 -2.88 0.07
C MET A 66 -21.42 -1.41 0.08
N ALA A 67 -22.73 -1.15 0.00
CA ALA A 67 -23.29 0.19 0.13
C ALA A 67 -23.18 0.72 1.56
N ALA A 68 -23.36 -0.13 2.58
CA ALA A 68 -23.15 0.22 3.98
C ALA A 68 -21.67 0.50 4.27
N ALA A 69 -20.77 -0.31 3.72
CA ALA A 69 -19.33 -0.08 3.79
C ALA A 69 -18.98 1.27 3.14
N ALA A 70 -19.44 1.53 1.92
CA ALA A 70 -19.21 2.78 1.20
C ALA A 70 -19.77 4.02 1.93
N ARG A 71 -20.94 3.90 2.58
CA ARG A 71 -21.51 4.98 3.41
C ARG A 71 -20.70 5.20 4.68
N ALA A 72 -20.21 4.13 5.32
CA ALA A 72 -19.33 4.26 6.48
C ALA A 72 -17.98 4.90 6.12
N THR A 73 -17.41 4.58 4.94
CA THR A 73 -16.23 5.29 4.43
C THR A 73 -16.52 6.75 4.12
N ALA A 74 -17.66 7.05 3.49
CA ALA A 74 -18.06 8.43 3.19
C ALA A 74 -18.34 9.26 4.45
N GLU A 75 -18.94 8.67 5.48
CA GLU A 75 -19.15 9.33 6.78
C GLU A 75 -17.83 9.55 7.52
N ALA A 76 -16.90 8.60 7.47
CA ALA A 76 -15.54 8.76 7.99
C ALA A 76 -14.76 9.86 7.24
N ASP A 77 -14.89 9.94 5.92
CA ASP A 77 -14.30 11.00 5.10
C ASP A 77 -14.96 12.36 5.35
N SER A 78 -16.27 12.41 5.65
CA SER A 78 -16.95 13.67 6.01
C SER A 78 -16.56 14.21 7.40
N LYS A 79 -16.11 13.32 8.30
CA LYS A 79 -15.52 13.68 9.60
C LYS A 79 -14.00 13.86 9.53
N ALA A 80 -13.37 13.60 8.38
CA ALA A 80 -11.97 13.87 8.18
C ALA A 80 -11.76 15.39 8.23
N SER A 81 -11.38 15.87 9.42
CA SER A 81 -10.96 17.25 9.62
C SER A 81 -9.91 17.56 8.54
N SER A 82 -10.09 18.67 7.83
CA SER A 82 -9.15 19.18 6.82
C SER A 82 -7.71 18.91 7.24
N SER A 83 -6.81 18.58 6.30
CA SER A 83 -5.39 18.34 6.59
C SER A 83 -4.68 19.53 7.28
N LYS A 84 -5.38 20.66 7.42
CA LYS A 84 -4.96 21.90 8.08
C LYS A 84 -5.68 22.20 9.41
N SER A 85 -6.50 21.31 9.95
CA SER A 85 -7.18 21.55 11.23
C SER A 85 -6.43 20.96 12.43
N VAL A 86 -6.58 21.67 13.55
CA VAL A 86 -6.16 21.24 14.88
C VAL A 86 -7.42 20.95 15.69
N ASN A 87 -7.48 19.79 16.31
CA ASN A 87 -8.62 19.40 17.12
C ASN A 87 -8.59 20.17 18.45
N ALA A 88 -9.76 20.57 18.94
CA ALA A 88 -9.85 21.14 20.28
C ALA A 88 -9.47 20.07 21.32
N ARG A 89 -8.76 20.48 22.38
CA ARG A 89 -8.39 19.58 23.49
C ARG A 89 -9.66 19.07 24.17
N ARG A 90 -9.70 17.76 24.45
CA ARG A 90 -10.79 17.07 25.14
C ARG A 90 -10.70 17.23 26.65
N PHE A 91 -9.49 17.33 27.17
CA PHE A 91 -9.18 17.38 28.60
C PHE A 91 -8.48 18.69 28.98
N ASP A 92 -8.73 19.14 30.21
CA ASP A 92 -8.00 20.25 30.81
C ASP A 92 -6.65 19.75 31.35
N ILE A 93 -5.57 20.15 30.68
CA ILE A 93 -4.19 19.77 31.02
C ILE A 93 -3.47 21.01 31.54
N GLN A 94 -2.97 20.92 32.77
CA GLN A 94 -2.19 21.98 33.40
C GLN A 94 -0.78 21.98 32.82
N THR A 95 -0.48 23.00 32.02
CA THR A 95 0.84 23.23 31.44
C THR A 95 1.75 24.03 32.37
N ASP A 96 3.05 23.78 32.28
CA ASP A 96 4.10 24.41 33.07
C ASP A 96 5.20 24.92 32.14
N SER A 97 5.22 26.23 31.90
CA SER A 97 6.19 26.89 31.01
C SER A 97 7.62 26.86 31.54
N SER A 98 7.83 26.64 32.85
CA SER A 98 9.19 26.53 33.40
C SER A 98 9.95 25.32 32.85
N ARG A 99 9.22 24.32 32.34
CA ARG A 99 9.77 23.09 31.75
C ARG A 99 10.48 23.33 30.42
N ASP A 100 10.25 24.48 29.78
CA ASP A 100 11.01 24.90 28.59
C ASP A 100 12.51 25.02 28.90
N ALA A 101 12.90 25.22 30.16
CA ALA A 101 14.30 25.23 30.58
C ALA A 101 14.98 23.87 30.43
N ARG A 102 14.21 22.76 30.33
CA ARG A 102 14.76 21.41 30.12
C ARG A 102 15.17 21.16 28.67
N LEU A 103 14.57 21.89 27.73
CA LEU A 103 14.90 21.77 26.31
C LEU A 103 16.23 22.46 26.03
N THR A 104 17.13 21.76 25.34
CA THR A 104 18.37 22.34 24.84
C THR A 104 18.07 23.41 23.78
N ALA A 105 19.01 24.33 23.53
CA ALA A 105 18.85 25.35 22.49
C ALA A 105 18.58 24.70 21.11
N PHE A 106 19.34 23.66 20.75
CA PHE A 106 19.13 22.92 19.51
C PHE A 106 17.77 22.20 19.45
N GLY A 107 17.31 21.63 20.59
CA GLY A 107 16.00 21.01 20.67
C GLY A 107 14.87 22.03 20.41
N LYS A 108 14.99 23.24 20.96
CA LYS A 108 14.04 24.33 20.72
C LYS A 108 13.99 24.72 19.25
N GLU A 109 15.14 24.95 18.62
CA GLU A 109 15.21 25.26 17.18
C GLU A 109 14.56 24.17 16.33
N THR A 110 14.82 22.90 16.65
CA THR A 110 14.22 21.76 15.93
C THR A 110 12.70 21.73 16.07
N LEU A 111 12.17 21.99 17.27
CA LEU A 111 10.73 22.04 17.51
C LEU A 111 10.08 23.21 16.77
N ILE A 112 10.71 24.40 16.79
CA ILE A 112 10.25 25.60 16.08
C ILE A 112 10.20 25.37 14.57
N ASP A 113 11.27 24.80 13.99
CA ASP A 113 11.39 24.60 12.54
C ASP A 113 10.35 23.61 11.99
N ARG A 114 10.04 22.54 12.73
CA ARG A 114 9.35 21.37 12.16
C ARG A 114 8.08 20.89 12.86
N TYR A 115 7.89 21.21 14.14
CA TYR A 115 6.85 20.57 14.98
C TYR A 115 5.79 21.53 15.49
N LEU A 116 6.16 22.77 15.85
CA LEU A 116 5.21 23.75 16.33
C LEU A 116 4.25 24.18 15.23
N LEU A 117 2.97 24.19 15.55
CA LEU A 117 1.95 24.79 14.72
C LEU A 117 1.90 26.32 14.92
N PRO A 118 1.29 27.08 14.00
CA PRO A 118 1.17 28.53 14.16
C PRO A 118 0.51 28.91 15.49
N GLY A 119 1.23 29.69 16.32
CA GLY A 119 0.76 30.15 17.63
C GLY A 119 0.90 29.13 18.77
N GLU A 120 1.53 27.98 18.53
CA GLU A 120 1.74 26.93 19.52
C GLU A 120 3.06 27.13 20.30
N THR A 121 3.04 26.99 21.62
CA THR A 121 4.27 26.89 22.44
C THR A 121 4.76 25.45 22.57
N PHE A 122 5.97 25.24 23.11
CA PHE A 122 6.48 23.87 23.36
C PHE A 122 5.56 23.06 24.28
N GLN A 123 5.01 23.70 25.32
CA GLN A 123 4.11 23.04 26.25
C GLN A 123 2.73 22.78 25.63
N ASP A 124 2.26 23.66 24.75
CA ASP A 124 1.01 23.43 24.01
C ASP A 124 1.13 22.24 23.06
N LEU A 125 2.26 22.09 22.37
CA LEU A 125 2.58 20.90 21.56
C LEU A 125 2.49 19.62 22.40
N PHE A 126 3.14 19.61 23.56
CA PHE A 126 3.12 18.43 24.44
C PHE A 126 1.73 18.15 24.99
N ALA A 127 0.96 19.18 25.34
CA ALA A 127 -0.40 19.02 25.83
C ALA A 127 -1.37 18.55 24.74
N ARG A 128 -1.26 19.08 23.51
CA ARG A 128 -2.05 18.63 22.36
C ARG A 128 -1.82 17.15 22.08
N VAL A 129 -0.57 16.73 22.06
CA VAL A 129 -0.21 15.33 21.79
C VAL A 129 -0.66 14.42 22.93
N ALA A 130 -0.48 14.83 24.19
CA ALA A 130 -0.97 14.08 25.34
C ALA A 130 -2.50 13.92 25.31
N ASP A 131 -3.24 14.99 25.01
CA ASP A 131 -4.71 14.95 24.89
C ASP A 131 -5.17 13.99 23.79
N ALA A 132 -4.50 14.00 22.64
CA ALA A 132 -4.89 13.21 21.47
C ALA A 132 -4.86 11.69 21.72
N TYR A 133 -3.93 11.22 22.55
CA TYR A 133 -3.72 9.79 22.81
C TYR A 133 -4.16 9.33 24.19
N ALA A 134 -4.70 10.22 25.02
CA ALA A 134 -5.20 9.87 26.33
C ALA A 134 -6.62 9.29 26.29
N ASP A 135 -6.90 8.40 27.24
CA ASP A 135 -8.23 7.82 27.46
C ASP A 135 -9.10 8.71 28.35
N ASP A 136 -8.48 9.38 29.34
CA ASP A 136 -9.14 10.25 30.31
C ASP A 136 -8.23 11.42 30.72
N ALA A 137 -8.78 12.39 31.48
CA ALA A 137 -8.05 13.58 31.90
C ALA A 137 -6.83 13.28 32.77
N GLY A 138 -6.91 12.26 33.64
CA GLY A 138 -5.79 11.84 34.47
C GLY A 138 -4.67 11.21 33.64
N HIS A 139 -5.02 10.42 32.63
CA HIS A 139 -4.07 9.88 31.66
C HIS A 139 -3.42 11.00 30.83
N ALA A 140 -4.21 11.98 30.37
CA ALA A 140 -3.71 13.13 29.61
C ALA A 140 -2.67 13.94 30.40
N GLN A 141 -2.96 14.25 31.67
CA GLN A 141 -2.01 14.95 32.54
C GLN A 141 -0.73 14.14 32.74
N ARG A 142 -0.83 12.83 32.99
CA ARG A 142 0.36 11.95 33.14
C ARG A 142 1.21 11.90 31.87
N LEU A 143 0.60 11.78 30.69
CA LEU A 143 1.32 11.80 29.41
C LEU A 143 2.03 13.15 29.21
N TYR A 144 1.33 14.25 29.45
CA TYR A 144 1.93 15.58 29.38
C TYR A 144 3.12 15.71 30.34
N ASP A 145 2.98 15.24 31.57
CA ASP A 145 4.06 15.29 32.55
C ASP A 145 5.27 14.46 32.10
N TYR A 146 5.07 13.28 31.54
CA TYR A 146 6.18 12.44 31.06
C TYR A 146 6.91 13.08 29.86
N ILE A 147 6.15 13.65 28.93
CA ILE A 147 6.71 14.30 27.73
C ILE A 147 7.46 15.58 28.14
N SER A 148 6.84 16.46 28.91
CA SER A 148 7.40 17.77 29.29
C SER A 148 8.52 17.68 30.34
N ASN A 149 8.63 16.58 31.10
CA ASN A 149 9.80 16.28 31.92
C ASN A 149 10.94 15.60 31.13
N LEU A 150 10.74 15.31 29.84
CA LEU A 150 11.68 14.61 28.96
C LEU A 150 12.02 13.18 29.44
N TRP A 151 11.13 12.53 30.18
CA TRP A 151 11.29 11.12 30.58
C TRP A 151 10.96 10.17 29.43
N PHE A 152 10.14 10.65 28.50
CA PHE A 152 9.76 9.97 27.28
C PHE A 152 9.52 11.03 26.19
N MET A 153 9.76 10.68 24.93
CA MET A 153 9.42 11.53 23.79
C MET A 153 8.76 10.67 22.71
N PRO A 154 7.56 11.05 22.22
CA PRO A 154 6.92 10.32 21.14
C PRO A 154 7.74 10.34 19.85
N ALA A 155 7.55 9.33 19.01
CA ALA A 155 8.11 9.34 17.66
C ALA A 155 7.58 10.54 16.85
N THR A 156 8.36 11.00 15.87
CA THR A 156 8.00 12.14 14.99
C THR A 156 6.56 12.14 14.49
N PRO A 157 5.99 11.05 13.91
CA PRO A 157 4.61 11.11 13.44
C PRO A 157 3.59 11.33 14.57
N VAL A 158 3.82 10.78 15.75
CA VAL A 158 2.95 10.97 16.92
C VAL A 158 3.02 12.43 17.40
N LEU A 159 4.23 12.99 17.45
CA LEU A 159 4.45 14.37 17.90
C LEU A 159 3.91 15.40 16.89
N SER A 160 4.15 15.19 15.59
CA SER A 160 3.75 16.13 14.53
C SER A 160 2.25 16.08 14.21
N ASN A 161 1.63 14.91 14.30
CA ASN A 161 0.27 14.69 13.81
C ASN A 161 -0.77 14.53 14.91
N GLY A 162 -0.36 14.21 16.15
CA GLY A 162 -1.29 14.01 17.27
C GLY A 162 -2.21 15.20 17.50
N GLY A 163 -3.52 14.97 17.49
CA GLY A 163 -4.52 16.03 17.71
C GLY A 163 -4.71 16.97 16.51
N THR A 164 -4.32 16.54 15.32
CA THR A 164 -4.50 17.30 14.06
C THR A 164 -5.16 16.43 12.99
N GLY A 165 -5.67 17.05 11.93
CA GLY A 165 -6.07 16.36 10.69
C GLY A 165 -4.90 15.99 9.77
N ARG A 166 -3.66 16.23 10.20
CA ARG A 166 -2.46 16.06 9.37
C ARG A 166 -1.94 14.62 9.48
N GLY A 167 -1.87 13.89 8.37
CA GLY A 167 -1.12 12.63 8.28
C GLY A 167 -1.57 11.51 9.24
N LEU A 168 -0.74 10.49 9.40
CA LEU A 168 -0.98 9.36 10.31
C LEU A 168 -0.01 9.40 11.51
N PRO A 169 -0.38 8.85 12.67
CA PRO A 169 0.51 8.73 13.83
C PRO A 169 1.56 7.62 13.68
N ILE A 170 1.58 6.94 12.54
CA ILE A 170 2.45 5.83 12.19
C ILE A 170 3.20 6.19 10.91
N SER A 171 4.51 5.90 10.87
CA SER A 171 5.34 6.23 9.71
C SER A 171 6.28 5.09 9.26
N CYS A 172 6.21 3.90 9.84
CA CYS A 172 7.02 2.75 9.41
C CYS A 172 6.09 1.61 8.99
N TYR A 173 6.27 1.12 7.78
CA TYR A 173 5.41 0.10 7.19
C TYR A 173 6.26 -1.02 6.58
N LEU A 174 5.72 -2.24 6.64
CA LEU A 174 6.34 -3.45 6.10
C LEU A 174 5.30 -4.19 5.27
N ASN A 175 5.63 -4.52 4.03
CA ASN A 175 4.79 -5.37 3.17
C ASN A 175 5.65 -6.37 2.39
N SER A 176 5.00 -7.35 1.79
CA SER A 176 5.60 -8.40 0.97
C SER A 176 4.96 -8.44 -0.40
N VAL A 177 5.75 -8.67 -1.43
CA VAL A 177 5.30 -8.72 -2.83
C VAL A 177 4.99 -10.16 -3.22
N ASP A 178 3.79 -10.38 -3.74
CA ASP A 178 3.42 -11.68 -4.33
C ASP A 178 4.02 -11.85 -5.73
N ASP A 179 4.29 -13.11 -6.12
CA ASP A 179 4.81 -13.49 -7.44
C ASP A 179 3.75 -13.42 -8.56
N SER A 180 3.16 -12.24 -8.74
CA SER A 180 2.21 -11.91 -9.80
C SER A 180 2.27 -10.44 -10.17
N LEU A 181 1.90 -10.09 -11.40
CA LEU A 181 1.86 -8.69 -11.82
C LEU A 181 0.86 -7.87 -10.99
N GLU A 182 -0.29 -8.46 -10.67
CA GLU A 182 -1.32 -7.84 -9.83
C GLU A 182 -0.77 -7.54 -8.42
N GLY A 183 -0.06 -8.50 -7.81
CA GLY A 183 0.58 -8.32 -6.50
C GLY A 183 1.66 -7.24 -6.52
N ILE A 184 2.49 -7.20 -7.56
CA ILE A 184 3.53 -6.17 -7.74
C ILE A 184 2.90 -4.77 -7.87
N VAL A 185 1.91 -4.62 -8.76
CA VAL A 185 1.24 -3.33 -8.99
C VAL A 185 0.43 -2.90 -7.76
N GLY A 186 -0.26 -3.83 -7.11
CA GLY A 186 -1.00 -3.60 -5.87
C GLY A 186 -0.08 -3.08 -4.76
N THR A 187 1.09 -3.71 -4.59
CA THR A 187 2.08 -3.26 -3.60
C THR A 187 2.63 -1.88 -3.93
N TRP A 188 2.86 -1.56 -5.21
CA TRP A 188 3.24 -0.20 -5.60
C TRP A 188 2.17 0.82 -5.25
N ASN A 189 0.91 0.54 -5.55
CA ASN A 189 -0.21 1.43 -5.23
C ASN A 189 -0.32 1.65 -3.72
N GLU A 190 -0.20 0.59 -2.91
CA GLU A 190 -0.14 0.71 -1.45
C GLU A 190 1.02 1.63 -1.01
N ASN A 191 2.24 1.36 -1.52
CA ASN A 191 3.43 2.14 -1.19
C ASN A 191 3.26 3.63 -1.55
N VAL A 192 2.60 3.94 -2.67
CA VAL A 192 2.29 5.32 -3.07
C VAL A 192 1.41 6.01 -2.03
N TRP A 193 0.34 5.36 -1.58
CA TRP A 193 -0.55 5.94 -0.57
C TRP A 193 0.15 6.12 0.77
N LEU A 194 0.93 5.14 1.21
CA LEU A 194 1.70 5.21 2.46
C LEU A 194 2.75 6.33 2.41
N ALA A 195 3.50 6.43 1.31
CA ALA A 195 4.51 7.47 1.11
C ALA A 195 3.88 8.87 1.07
N SER A 196 2.70 9.03 0.45
CA SER A 196 1.98 10.31 0.39
C SER A 196 1.62 10.86 1.78
N ARG A 197 1.50 9.97 2.77
CA ARG A 197 1.23 10.30 4.17
C ARG A 197 2.49 10.37 5.05
N GLY A 198 3.68 10.40 4.44
CA GLY A 198 4.96 10.52 5.12
C GLY A 198 5.51 9.20 5.68
N GLY A 199 4.99 8.07 5.21
CA GLY A 199 5.47 6.74 5.57
C GLY A 199 6.84 6.40 4.95
N GLY A 200 7.70 5.77 5.74
CA GLY A 200 8.83 5.00 5.27
C GLY A 200 8.44 3.53 5.14
N ILE A 201 8.80 2.91 4.02
CA ILE A 201 8.30 1.56 3.67
C ILE A 201 9.46 0.60 3.45
N GLY A 202 9.41 -0.57 4.10
CA GLY A 202 10.22 -1.73 3.78
C GLY A 202 9.40 -2.76 3.01
N THR A 203 9.79 -3.07 1.78
CA THR A 203 9.09 -4.05 0.94
C THR A 203 9.95 -5.28 0.76
N TYR A 204 9.39 -6.44 1.08
CA TYR A 204 10.04 -7.74 0.91
C TYR A 204 9.74 -8.33 -0.48
N TRP A 205 10.80 -8.69 -1.20
CA TRP A 205 10.74 -9.17 -2.59
C TRP A 205 11.08 -10.65 -2.76
N GLY A 206 11.38 -11.37 -1.67
CA GLY A 206 11.89 -12.74 -1.75
C GLY A 206 10.92 -13.79 -2.29
N HIS A 207 9.63 -13.47 -2.47
CA HIS A 207 8.68 -14.39 -3.12
C HIS A 207 8.68 -14.29 -4.65
N VAL A 208 9.14 -13.17 -5.23
CA VAL A 208 9.05 -12.93 -6.67
C VAL A 208 10.13 -13.74 -7.38
N ARG A 209 9.76 -14.44 -8.45
CA ARG A 209 10.69 -15.30 -9.19
C ARG A 209 11.84 -14.51 -9.84
N GLY A 210 13.01 -15.14 -9.91
CA GLY A 210 14.25 -14.57 -10.41
C GLY A 210 14.33 -14.52 -11.94
N ILE A 211 15.32 -13.79 -12.46
CA ILE A 211 15.54 -13.61 -13.90
C ILE A 211 15.57 -14.93 -14.70
N GLY A 212 14.96 -14.93 -15.88
CA GLY A 212 14.94 -16.09 -16.78
C GLY A 212 13.92 -17.17 -16.42
N GLU A 213 13.21 -17.05 -15.30
CA GLU A 213 12.13 -17.95 -14.92
C GLU A 213 10.90 -17.80 -15.84
N PRO A 214 10.19 -18.90 -16.13
CA PRO A 214 9.09 -18.91 -17.09
C PRO A 214 7.93 -18.02 -16.62
N VAL A 215 7.30 -17.31 -17.56
CA VAL A 215 6.09 -16.49 -17.34
C VAL A 215 5.11 -16.75 -18.48
N GLY A 216 3.86 -17.05 -18.15
CA GLY A 216 2.87 -17.45 -19.14
C GLY A 216 3.29 -18.71 -19.91
N LEU A 217 2.97 -18.77 -21.20
CA LEU A 217 3.26 -19.95 -22.03
C LEU A 217 4.70 -19.97 -22.58
N ASN A 218 5.21 -18.82 -23.05
CA ASN A 218 6.51 -18.72 -23.75
C ASN A 218 7.39 -17.55 -23.26
N GLY A 219 7.01 -16.88 -22.16
CA GLY A 219 7.74 -15.74 -21.62
C GLY A 219 8.79 -16.13 -20.59
N LYS A 220 9.76 -15.24 -20.36
CA LYS A 220 10.69 -15.29 -19.22
C LYS A 220 10.68 -13.94 -18.52
N THR A 221 10.76 -13.94 -17.19
CA THR A 221 10.85 -12.70 -16.41
C THR A 221 12.22 -12.03 -16.58
N SER A 222 12.25 -10.71 -16.44
CA SER A 222 13.46 -9.88 -16.35
C SER A 222 14.02 -9.80 -14.91
N GLY A 223 13.38 -10.50 -13.96
CA GLY A 223 13.75 -10.54 -12.56
C GLY A 223 13.18 -9.39 -11.74
N ILE A 224 13.57 -9.30 -10.47
CA ILE A 224 13.06 -8.31 -9.51
C ILE A 224 13.66 -6.93 -9.71
N ILE A 225 14.89 -6.83 -10.23
CA ILE A 225 15.66 -5.58 -10.25
C ILE A 225 14.96 -4.48 -11.07
N PRO A 226 14.39 -4.75 -12.27
CA PRO A 226 13.62 -3.75 -12.99
C PRO A 226 12.35 -3.29 -12.24
N PHE A 227 11.70 -4.17 -11.48
CA PHE A 227 10.54 -3.79 -10.67
C PHE A 227 10.96 -2.90 -9.48
N VAL A 228 12.07 -3.22 -8.83
CA VAL A 228 12.67 -2.39 -7.77
C VAL A 228 13.08 -1.01 -8.34
N ARG A 229 13.57 -0.94 -9.58
CA ARG A 229 13.87 0.32 -10.28
C ARG A 229 12.64 1.22 -10.45
N VAL A 230 11.47 0.64 -10.71
CA VAL A 230 10.21 1.40 -10.78
C VAL A 230 9.84 1.93 -9.39
N MET A 231 9.94 1.10 -8.36
CA MET A 231 9.71 1.50 -6.95
C MET A 231 10.62 2.66 -6.51
N ASP A 232 11.90 2.67 -6.96
CA ASP A 232 12.83 3.79 -6.75
C ASP A 232 12.30 5.11 -7.31
N SER A 233 11.79 5.09 -8.55
CA SER A 233 11.18 6.26 -9.20
C SER A 233 9.91 6.72 -8.48
N LEU A 234 9.04 5.80 -8.05
CA LEU A 234 7.83 6.13 -7.30
C LEU A 234 8.17 6.83 -5.98
N THR A 235 9.18 6.34 -5.27
CA THR A 235 9.65 6.94 -4.00
C THR A 235 10.12 8.38 -4.19
N LEU A 236 10.75 8.70 -5.33
CA LEU A 236 11.14 10.07 -5.66
C LEU A 236 9.94 10.96 -6.03
N ALA A 237 8.98 10.41 -6.78
CA ALA A 237 7.81 11.14 -7.23
C ALA A 237 6.91 11.55 -6.05
N ILE A 238 6.83 10.70 -5.03
CA ILE A 238 5.91 10.86 -3.90
C ILE A 238 6.72 11.22 -2.65
N SER A 239 7.03 12.51 -2.53
CA SER A 239 7.59 13.08 -1.30
C SER A 239 6.57 14.00 -0.64
N GLN A 240 6.34 13.82 0.66
CA GLN A 240 5.47 14.71 1.42
C GLN A 240 6.09 16.11 1.40
N GLY A 241 5.44 17.04 0.71
CA GLY A 241 5.89 18.41 0.46
C GLY A 241 6.74 19.00 1.59
N SER A 242 7.89 19.57 1.19
CA SER A 242 8.92 20.29 1.94
C SER A 242 9.52 19.68 3.22
N LEU A 243 8.92 18.68 3.88
CA LEU A 243 9.39 18.20 5.19
C LEU A 243 10.24 16.94 5.15
N ARG A 244 9.97 15.97 4.26
CA ARG A 244 10.77 14.75 4.13
C ARG A 244 10.72 14.16 2.72
N ARG A 245 11.89 13.74 2.21
CA ARG A 245 11.95 12.84 1.06
C ARG A 245 11.33 11.50 1.46
N GLY A 246 10.55 10.90 0.56
CA GLY A 246 10.11 9.51 0.73
C GLY A 246 11.33 8.61 0.95
N SER A 247 11.20 7.63 1.85
CA SER A 247 12.26 6.66 2.13
C SER A 247 11.69 5.27 1.98
N ALA A 248 12.32 4.48 1.12
CA ALA A 248 11.94 3.12 0.86
C ALA A 248 13.14 2.19 0.99
N ALA A 249 12.88 0.97 1.43
CA ALA A 249 13.84 -0.12 1.48
C ALA A 249 13.27 -1.36 0.80
N CYS A 250 14.11 -2.09 0.06
CA CYS A 250 13.81 -3.41 -0.45
C CYS A 250 14.57 -4.46 0.36
N TYR A 251 13.94 -5.61 0.58
CA TYR A 251 14.52 -6.72 1.31
C TYR A 251 14.49 -7.99 0.47
N LEU A 252 15.59 -8.75 0.50
CA LEU A 252 15.75 -9.99 -0.26
C LEU A 252 16.46 -11.05 0.56
N ASP A 253 16.08 -12.32 0.38
CA ASP A 253 16.79 -13.45 0.98
C ASP A 253 18.16 -13.64 0.36
N ILE A 254 19.13 -14.02 1.19
CA ILE A 254 20.50 -14.35 0.75
C ILE A 254 20.55 -15.51 -0.24
N SER A 255 19.56 -16.40 -0.22
CA SER A 255 19.45 -17.52 -1.17
C SER A 255 18.73 -17.17 -2.46
N HIS A 256 18.27 -15.93 -2.66
CA HIS A 256 17.56 -15.56 -3.87
C HIS A 256 18.51 -15.57 -5.09
N PRO A 257 18.11 -16.07 -6.29
CA PRO A 257 19.01 -16.18 -7.45
C PRO A 257 19.56 -14.84 -7.95
N GLU A 258 18.87 -13.74 -7.66
CA GLU A 258 19.32 -12.38 -8.02
C GLU A 258 20.09 -11.65 -6.91
N ILE A 259 20.50 -12.34 -5.84
CA ILE A 259 21.14 -11.70 -4.68
C ILE A 259 22.43 -10.95 -5.04
N GLU A 260 23.25 -11.51 -5.93
CA GLU A 260 24.52 -10.89 -6.32
C GLU A 260 24.30 -9.53 -6.99
N GLU A 261 23.36 -9.45 -7.92
CA GLU A 261 23.02 -8.19 -8.57
C GLU A 261 22.28 -7.24 -7.62
N PHE A 262 21.43 -7.77 -6.74
CA PHE A 262 20.73 -7.00 -5.73
C PHE A 262 21.70 -6.20 -4.83
N LEU A 263 22.84 -6.79 -4.46
CA LEU A 263 23.92 -6.09 -3.72
C LEU A 263 24.52 -4.91 -4.50
N GLU A 264 24.38 -4.88 -5.83
CA GLU A 264 24.96 -3.86 -6.69
C GLU A 264 24.00 -2.75 -7.12
N ILE A 265 22.72 -2.80 -6.74
CA ILE A 265 21.72 -1.85 -7.26
C ILE A 265 21.98 -0.40 -6.87
N ARG A 266 22.76 -0.16 -5.80
CA ARG A 266 23.16 1.18 -5.35
C ARG A 266 24.52 1.64 -5.87
N LYS A 267 25.24 0.79 -6.63
CA LYS A 267 26.50 1.20 -7.26
C LYS A 267 26.16 2.11 -8.46
N PRO A 268 26.79 3.29 -8.59
CA PRO A 268 26.50 4.23 -9.69
C PRO A 268 27.00 3.76 -11.06
N SER A 269 27.86 2.73 -11.09
CA SER A 269 28.40 2.12 -12.30
C SER A 269 27.55 0.93 -12.76
N GLY A 270 27.50 0.68 -14.07
CA GLY A 270 26.79 -0.46 -14.67
C GLY A 270 25.58 -0.03 -15.49
N ASP A 271 24.67 -0.97 -15.79
CA ASP A 271 23.43 -0.65 -16.50
C ASP A 271 22.50 0.20 -15.62
N PHE A 272 22.25 1.43 -16.06
CA PHE A 272 21.37 2.38 -15.38
C PHE A 272 19.94 1.85 -15.18
N ASN A 273 19.44 0.99 -16.08
CA ASN A 273 18.11 0.40 -15.96
C ASN A 273 17.99 -0.61 -14.82
N ARG A 274 19.12 -1.03 -14.25
CA ARG A 274 19.20 -2.00 -13.15
C ARG A 274 19.76 -1.38 -11.85
N LYS A 275 19.74 -0.04 -11.73
CA LYS A 275 20.20 0.70 -10.53
C LYS A 275 19.08 1.47 -9.83
N ALA A 276 18.99 1.31 -8.51
CA ALA A 276 18.05 1.99 -7.63
C ALA A 276 18.84 2.79 -6.58
N LEU A 277 19.26 4.01 -6.93
CA LEU A 277 20.19 4.79 -6.11
C LEU A 277 19.51 5.51 -4.92
N ASN A 278 18.19 5.71 -4.99
CA ASN A 278 17.40 6.46 -4.02
C ASN A 278 16.73 5.55 -2.99
N LEU A 279 16.70 4.24 -3.28
CA LEU A 279 16.16 3.19 -2.45
C LEU A 279 17.27 2.53 -1.62
N HIS A 280 16.92 2.10 -0.41
CA HIS A 280 17.81 1.32 0.46
C HIS A 280 17.61 -0.18 0.21
N HIS A 281 18.64 -1.01 0.39
CA HIS A 281 18.47 -2.45 0.33
C HIS A 281 18.96 -3.11 1.61
N GLY A 282 18.24 -4.14 2.04
CA GLY A 282 18.60 -5.03 3.14
C GLY A 282 18.58 -6.48 2.68
N VAL A 283 19.42 -7.31 3.30
CA VAL A 283 19.50 -8.73 2.99
C VAL A 283 19.12 -9.53 4.22
N LEU A 284 18.26 -10.54 4.04
CA LEU A 284 17.90 -11.50 5.08
C LEU A 284 18.93 -12.63 5.04
N LEU A 285 19.77 -12.69 6.07
CA LEU A 285 20.79 -13.72 6.23
C LEU A 285 20.23 -14.87 7.06
N THR A 286 20.37 -16.09 6.56
CA THR A 286 20.00 -17.31 7.28
C THR A 286 21.19 -17.84 8.08
N ASP A 287 20.92 -18.60 9.15
CA ASP A 287 21.97 -19.29 9.91
C ASP A 287 22.77 -20.24 9.00
N ALA A 288 22.11 -20.94 8.07
CA ALA A 288 22.75 -21.82 7.10
C ALA A 288 23.76 -21.09 6.21
N PHE A 289 23.47 -19.84 5.81
CA PHE A 289 24.44 -19.02 5.09
C PHE A 289 25.64 -18.66 5.96
N MET A 290 25.38 -18.25 7.22
CA MET A 290 26.45 -17.90 8.15
C MET A 290 27.37 -19.09 8.48
N GLU A 291 26.81 -20.30 8.56
CA GLU A 291 27.56 -21.55 8.70
C GLU A 291 28.39 -21.88 7.45
N ALA A 292 27.80 -21.75 6.25
CA ALA A 292 28.53 -21.93 5.00
C ALA A 292 29.72 -20.96 4.87
N VAL A 293 29.54 -19.69 5.26
CA VAL A 293 30.62 -18.69 5.31
C VAL A 293 31.71 -19.10 6.31
N ARG A 294 31.34 -19.54 7.51
CA ARG A 294 32.29 -19.98 8.55
C ARG A 294 33.14 -21.16 8.05
N ASP A 295 32.51 -22.11 7.37
CA ASP A 295 33.13 -23.36 6.96
C ASP A 295 33.78 -23.27 5.56
N GLY A 296 33.67 -22.12 4.88
CA GLY A 296 34.17 -21.91 3.52
C GLY A 296 33.47 -22.77 2.47
N ALA A 297 32.20 -23.12 2.72
CA ALA A 297 31.38 -23.97 1.85
C ALA A 297 30.65 -23.15 0.77
N GLU A 298 30.28 -23.83 -0.32
CA GLU A 298 29.38 -23.27 -1.32
C GLU A 298 27.96 -23.11 -0.74
N PHE A 299 27.23 -22.10 -1.22
CA PHE A 299 25.86 -21.81 -0.81
C PHE A 299 24.95 -21.73 -2.04
N GLU A 300 23.92 -22.58 -2.05
CA GLU A 300 23.01 -22.70 -3.18
C GLU A 300 22.00 -21.54 -3.21
N LEU A 301 21.84 -20.92 -4.39
CA LEU A 301 20.74 -19.99 -4.64
C LEU A 301 19.52 -20.78 -5.12
N LYS A 302 18.33 -20.44 -4.63
CA LYS A 302 17.09 -21.20 -4.84
C LYS A 302 15.99 -20.32 -5.39
N SER A 303 15.37 -20.76 -6.48
CA SER A 303 14.17 -20.09 -7.02
C SER A 303 13.06 -20.06 -5.95
N PRO A 304 12.47 -18.89 -5.66
CA PRO A 304 11.28 -18.80 -4.82
C PRO A 304 10.07 -19.51 -5.42
N LYS A 305 10.05 -19.74 -6.74
CA LYS A 305 8.90 -20.29 -7.45
C LYS A 305 8.76 -21.80 -7.29
N ASP A 306 9.87 -22.51 -7.48
CA ASP A 306 9.88 -23.97 -7.55
C ASP A 306 10.94 -24.63 -6.68
N GLY A 307 11.78 -23.85 -5.99
CA GLY A 307 12.85 -24.34 -5.12
C GLY A 307 14.06 -24.90 -5.88
N SER A 308 14.12 -24.77 -7.21
CA SER A 308 15.27 -25.20 -8.01
C SER A 308 16.53 -24.43 -7.63
N VAL A 309 17.65 -25.15 -7.58
CA VAL A 309 18.99 -24.54 -7.38
C VAL A 309 19.44 -23.89 -8.69
N ARG A 310 19.96 -22.67 -8.61
CA ARG A 310 20.36 -21.84 -9.76
C ARG A 310 21.74 -21.21 -9.58
#